data_AF-C0E517-F1
#
_entry.id   AF-C0E517-F1
#
_cell.length_a   1.000
_cell.length_b   1.000
_cell.length_c   1.000
_cell.angle_alpha   90.00
_cell.angle_beta   90.00
_cell.angle_gamma   90.00
#
_symmetry.space_group_name_H-M   'P 1'
#
loop_
_entity.id
_entity.type
_entity.pdbx_description
1 polymer ?
#
loop_
_entity_poly.entity_id
_entity_poly.type
_entity_poly.pdbx_seq_one_letter_code
_entity_poly.pdbx_strand_id
1 'polypeptide(L)'
;MSNLQTQIRDDMKTAMKAHDKQRTGTLRMFLAALTAEETSGARHKLDDDEVLKVLAREIKKRKESAQVYADAGRQELADQELAEVAVLEEYQPTQLTDDEVTALVQAAITDVAAGGDISMKLMGPVMQQVTKTAAGRADGKRLSAAVRAALQ
;
A
#
# COMPACT_ATOMS: atom_id res chain seq x y z
N MET A 1 6.91 -2.04 -17.54
CA MET A 1 7.59 -1.72 -16.30
C MET A 1 7.18 -0.31 -16.00
N SER A 2 6.50 -0.15 -14.89
CA SER A 2 6.04 1.14 -14.41
C SER A 2 7.24 2.05 -14.09
N ASN A 3 7.01 3.35 -13.90
CA ASN A 3 8.09 4.26 -13.51
C ASN A 3 8.63 3.89 -12.12
N LEU A 4 7.74 3.54 -11.19
CA LEU A 4 8.09 3.13 -9.85
C LEU A 4 8.90 1.82 -9.82
N GLN A 5 8.51 0.81 -10.59
CA GLN A 5 9.27 -0.45 -10.70
C GLN A 5 10.68 -0.22 -11.27
N THR A 6 10.82 0.76 -12.17
CA THR A 6 12.12 1.13 -12.75
C THR A 6 13.00 1.81 -11.70
N GLN A 7 12.45 2.80 -10.97
CA GLN A 7 13.14 3.46 -9.86
C GLN A 7 13.65 2.47 -8.82
N ILE A 8 12.80 1.55 -8.36
CA ILE A 8 13.15 0.53 -7.36
C ILE A 8 14.31 -0.36 -7.84
N ARG A 9 14.32 -0.72 -9.13
CA ARG A 9 15.40 -1.52 -9.71
C ARG A 9 16.72 -0.75 -9.74
N ASP A 10 16.68 0.54 -10.03
CA ASP A 10 17.88 1.36 -10.08
C ASP A 10 18.42 1.66 -8.67
N ASP A 11 17.54 1.90 -7.70
CA ASP A 11 17.92 2.06 -6.29
C ASP A 11 18.52 0.77 -5.71
N MET A 12 18.00 -0.40 -6.10
CA MET A 12 18.63 -1.68 -5.73
C MET A 12 20.07 -1.77 -6.26
N LYS A 13 20.33 -1.35 -7.50
CA LYS A 13 21.70 -1.33 -8.05
C LYS A 13 22.59 -0.33 -7.29
N THR A 14 22.04 0.82 -6.89
CA THR A 14 22.76 1.81 -6.08
C THR A 14 23.11 1.24 -4.71
N ALA A 15 22.17 0.57 -4.04
CA ALA A 15 22.40 -0.11 -2.76
C ALA A 15 23.48 -1.20 -2.87
N MET A 16 23.48 -1.97 -3.96
CA MET A 16 24.52 -2.97 -4.23
C MET A 16 25.92 -2.35 -4.33
N LYS A 17 26.05 -1.20 -5.02
CA LYS A 17 27.33 -0.47 -5.14
C LYS A 17 27.78 0.13 -3.81
N ALA A 18 26.84 0.55 -2.98
CA ALA A 18 27.10 1.09 -1.65
C ALA A 18 27.37 -0.01 -0.60
N HIS A 19 27.31 -1.29 -0.98
CA HIS A 19 27.40 -2.44 -0.08
C HIS A 19 26.34 -2.44 1.05
N ASP A 20 25.20 -1.78 0.83
CA ASP A 20 24.05 -1.81 1.74
C ASP A 20 23.29 -3.13 1.56
N LYS A 21 23.68 -4.12 2.35
CA LYS A 21 23.13 -5.48 2.27
C LYS A 21 21.64 -5.53 2.61
N GLN A 22 21.21 -4.76 3.61
CA GLN A 22 19.84 -4.78 4.08
C GLN A 22 18.91 -4.22 3.01
N ARG A 23 19.18 -2.99 2.53
CA ARG A 23 18.38 -2.37 1.47
C ARG A 23 18.39 -3.20 0.20
N THR A 24 19.55 -3.74 -0.17
CA THR A 24 19.69 -4.64 -1.33
C THR A 24 18.79 -5.88 -1.19
N GLY A 25 18.75 -6.49 0.00
CA GLY A 25 17.90 -7.65 0.29
C GLY A 25 16.42 -7.31 0.15
N THR A 26 15.97 -6.24 0.81
CA THR A 26 14.59 -5.78 0.80
C THR A 26 14.09 -5.47 -0.62
N LEU A 27 14.83 -4.66 -1.38
CA LEU A 27 14.43 -4.27 -2.73
C LEU A 27 14.43 -5.47 -3.69
N ARG A 28 15.37 -6.41 -3.53
CA ARG A 28 15.38 -7.65 -4.34
C ARG A 28 14.15 -8.51 -4.07
N MET A 29 13.78 -8.69 -2.81
CA MET A 29 12.57 -9.45 -2.44
C MET A 29 11.31 -8.75 -2.94
N PHE A 30 11.25 -7.42 -2.87
CA PHE A 30 10.12 -6.69 -3.40
C PHE A 30 9.99 -6.81 -4.93
N LEU A 31 11.10 -6.67 -5.68
CA LEU A 31 11.10 -6.90 -7.13
C LEU A 31 10.68 -8.34 -7.51
N ALA A 32 11.04 -9.33 -6.69
CA ALA A 32 10.58 -10.70 -6.88
C ALA A 32 9.07 -10.82 -6.66
N ALA A 33 8.51 -10.15 -5.65
CA ALA A 33 7.07 -10.10 -5.43
C ALA A 33 6.32 -9.44 -6.60
N LEU A 34 6.85 -8.35 -7.16
CA LEU A 34 6.30 -7.74 -8.38
C LEU A 34 6.34 -8.70 -9.57
N THR A 35 7.45 -9.42 -9.75
CA THR A 35 7.59 -10.41 -10.83
C THR A 35 6.60 -11.58 -10.65
N ALA A 36 6.34 -11.99 -9.41
CA ALA A 36 5.33 -13.00 -9.11
C ALA A 36 3.92 -12.50 -9.47
N GLU A 37 3.61 -11.23 -9.20
CA GLU A 37 2.33 -10.63 -9.59
C GLU A 37 2.18 -10.57 -11.12
N GLU A 38 3.22 -10.11 -11.84
CA GLU A 38 3.26 -10.05 -13.32
C GLU A 38 3.03 -11.41 -13.99
N THR A 39 3.34 -12.50 -13.29
CA THR A 39 3.23 -13.87 -13.80
C THR A 39 2.07 -14.65 -13.18
N SER A 40 1.32 -14.04 -12.27
CA SER A 40 0.11 -14.63 -11.71
C SER A 40 -0.99 -14.62 -12.78
N GLY A 41 -1.40 -15.80 -13.23
CA GLY A 41 -2.39 -15.93 -14.30
C GLY A 41 -1.85 -15.53 -15.68
N ALA A 42 -2.49 -14.57 -16.34
CA ALA A 42 -2.05 -14.08 -17.64
C ALA A 42 -0.90 -13.09 -17.45
N ARG A 43 0.23 -13.36 -18.13
CA ARG A 43 1.43 -12.53 -18.01
C ARG A 43 1.14 -11.11 -18.48
N HIS A 44 1.37 -10.13 -17.62
CA HIS A 44 1.23 -8.71 -17.93
C HIS A 44 2.35 -7.90 -17.26
N LYS A 45 2.43 -6.61 -17.59
CA LYS A 45 3.33 -5.67 -16.93
C LYS A 45 2.49 -4.85 -15.96
N LEU A 46 2.98 -4.66 -14.75
CA LEU A 46 2.31 -3.83 -13.76
C LEU A 46 2.38 -2.35 -14.15
N ASP A 47 1.29 -1.62 -13.93
CA ASP A 47 1.30 -0.16 -13.85
C ASP A 47 1.69 0.32 -12.43
N ASP A 48 1.81 1.64 -12.24
CA ASP A 48 2.25 2.19 -10.94
C ASP A 48 1.22 1.91 -9.82
N ASP A 49 -0.08 1.89 -10.13
CA ASP A 49 -1.13 1.62 -9.14
C ASP A 49 -1.08 0.17 -8.67
N GLU A 50 -0.83 -0.77 -9.58
CA GLU A 50 -0.62 -2.17 -9.27
C GLU A 50 0.65 -2.39 -8.44
N VAL A 51 1.76 -1.70 -8.77
CA VAL A 51 2.98 -1.72 -7.95
C VAL A 51 2.72 -1.21 -6.53
N LEU A 52 1.97 -0.12 -6.38
CA LEU A 52 1.59 0.42 -5.06
C LEU A 52 0.72 -0.55 -4.26
N LYS A 53 -0.18 -1.29 -4.91
CA LYS A 53 -0.98 -2.34 -4.24
C LYS A 53 -0.09 -3.47 -3.71
N VAL A 54 0.88 -3.93 -4.51
CA VAL A 54 1.83 -4.96 -4.06
C VAL A 54 2.73 -4.41 -2.94
N LEU A 55 3.18 -3.15 -3.03
CA LEU A 55 3.96 -2.47 -2.00
C LEU A 55 3.22 -2.45 -0.66
N ALA A 56 1.97 -1.98 -0.65
CA ALA A 56 1.15 -1.92 0.56
C ALA A 56 0.94 -3.31 1.18
N ARG A 57 0.74 -4.34 0.35
CA ARG A 57 0.60 -5.74 0.80
C ARG A 57 1.89 -6.26 1.45
N GLU A 58 3.03 -5.99 0.83
CA GLU A 58 4.35 -6.42 1.32
C GLU A 58 4.77 -5.69 2.60
N ILE A 59 4.44 -4.40 2.75
CA ILE A 59 4.64 -3.64 4.00
C ILE A 59 3.77 -4.24 5.12
N LYS A 60 2.49 -4.47 4.84
CA LYS A 60 1.56 -5.02 5.82
C LYS A 60 2.01 -6.39 6.32
N LYS A 61 2.41 -7.28 5.40
CA LYS A 61 2.91 -8.62 5.73
C LYS A 61 4.11 -8.56 6.70
N ARG A 62 5.05 -7.65 6.47
CA ARG A 62 6.22 -7.48 7.34
C ARG A 62 5.86 -6.91 8.71
N LYS A 63 4.92 -5.94 8.76
CA LYS A 63 4.39 -5.42 10.04
C LYS A 63 3.70 -6.53 10.85
N GLU A 64 2.92 -7.39 10.19
CA GLU A 64 2.29 -8.56 10.83
C GLU A 64 3.33 -9.58 11.31
N SER A 65 4.36 -9.90 10.50
CA SER A 65 5.48 -10.74 10.92
C SER A 65 6.23 -10.14 12.12
N ALA A 66 6.49 -8.83 12.11
CA ALA A 66 7.17 -8.14 13.20
C ALA A 66 6.42 -8.30 14.52
N GLN A 67 5.08 -8.12 14.48
CA GLN A 67 4.25 -8.32 15.67
C GLN A 67 4.32 -9.77 16.16
N VAL A 68 4.21 -10.75 15.26
CA VAL A 68 4.32 -12.17 15.62
C VAL A 68 5.67 -12.50 16.26
N TYR A 69 6.76 -11.95 15.75
CA TYR A 69 8.08 -12.14 16.34
C TYR A 69 8.21 -11.46 17.70
N ALA A 70 7.70 -10.24 17.85
CA ALA A 70 7.69 -9.53 19.13
C ALA A 70 6.90 -10.28 20.19
N ASP A 71 5.70 -10.76 19.85
CA ASP A 71 4.84 -11.56 20.74
C ASP A 71 5.50 -12.89 21.16
N ALA A 72 6.35 -13.45 20.30
CA ALA A 72 7.15 -14.65 20.57
C ALA A 72 8.47 -14.36 21.32
N GLY A 73 8.73 -13.13 21.75
CA GLY A 73 9.96 -12.72 22.45
C GLY A 73 11.20 -12.67 21.56
N ARG A 74 11.02 -12.61 20.22
CA ARG A 74 12.10 -12.58 19.22
C ARG A 74 12.30 -11.15 18.68
N GLN A 75 12.61 -10.21 19.57
CA GLN A 75 12.70 -8.78 19.21
C GLN A 75 13.66 -8.51 18.04
N GLU A 76 14.81 -9.19 17.98
CA GLU A 76 15.76 -9.00 16.87
C GLU A 76 15.16 -9.32 15.49
N LEU A 77 14.25 -10.28 15.40
CA LEU A 77 13.54 -10.60 14.15
C LEU A 77 12.45 -9.58 13.85
N ALA A 78 11.77 -9.07 14.88
CA ALA A 78 10.80 -7.99 14.72
C ALA A 78 11.46 -6.72 14.19
N ASP A 79 12.63 -6.36 14.75
CA ASP A 79 13.38 -5.19 14.33
C ASP A 79 13.89 -5.32 12.89
N GLN A 80 14.29 -6.52 12.46
CA GLN A 80 14.65 -6.80 11.07
C GLN A 80 13.48 -6.55 10.11
N GLU A 81 12.29 -7.09 10.42
CA GLU A 81 11.08 -6.87 9.62
C GLU A 81 10.70 -5.38 9.54
N LEU A 82 10.79 -4.65 10.67
CA LEU A 82 10.52 -3.21 10.71
C LEU A 82 11.55 -2.39 9.94
N ALA A 83 12.81 -2.83 9.93
CA ALA A 83 13.84 -2.17 9.16
C ALA A 83 13.68 -2.41 7.64
N GLU A 84 13.11 -3.55 7.22
CA GLU A 84 12.66 -3.74 5.84
C GLU A 84 11.43 -2.88 5.49
N VAL A 85 10.48 -2.76 6.42
CA VAL A 85 9.31 -1.87 6.25
C VAL A 85 9.76 -0.44 5.98
N ALA A 86 10.71 0.09 6.74
CA ALA A 86 11.21 1.45 6.56
C ALA A 86 11.75 1.69 5.14
N VAL A 87 12.47 0.73 4.56
CA VAL A 87 12.98 0.81 3.19
C VAL A 87 11.84 0.82 2.16
N LEU A 88 10.78 0.03 2.38
CA LEU A 88 9.63 -0.03 1.47
C LEU A 88 8.75 1.22 1.56
N GLU A 89 8.60 1.79 2.75
CA GLU A 89 7.80 3.00 2.99
C GLU A 89 8.35 4.24 2.25
N GLU A 90 9.64 4.27 1.92
CA GLU A 90 10.24 5.31 1.05
C GLU A 90 9.61 5.38 -0.35
N TYR A 91 9.03 4.28 -0.82
CA TYR A 91 8.35 4.18 -2.12
C TYR A 91 6.83 4.36 -2.02
N GLN A 92 6.31 4.51 -0.80
CA GLN A 92 4.89 4.67 -0.57
C GLN A 92 4.54 6.18 -0.49
N PRO A 93 3.46 6.62 -1.15
CA PRO A 93 2.93 7.96 -0.92
C PRO A 93 2.61 8.18 0.57
N THR A 94 2.81 9.41 1.05
CA THR A 94 2.48 9.79 2.43
C THR A 94 1.06 9.36 2.77
N GLN A 95 0.96 8.45 3.74
CA GLN A 95 -0.31 7.87 4.14
C GLN A 95 -1.21 8.92 4.77
N LEU A 96 -2.50 8.85 4.43
CA LEU A 96 -3.55 9.63 5.08
C LEU A 96 -3.71 9.13 6.52
N THR A 97 -3.84 10.08 7.44
CA THR A 97 -4.35 9.86 8.79
C THR A 97 -5.81 9.42 8.77
N ASP A 98 -6.32 8.87 9.86
CA ASP A 98 -7.72 8.45 9.94
C ASP A 98 -8.70 9.63 9.78
N ASP A 99 -8.30 10.81 10.27
CA ASP A 99 -9.08 12.05 10.09
C ASP A 99 -9.09 12.49 8.62
N GLU A 100 -7.95 12.43 7.93
CA GLU A 100 -7.89 12.73 6.49
C GLU A 100 -8.66 11.70 5.65
N VAL A 101 -8.64 10.42 6.01
CA VAL A 101 -9.47 9.39 5.37
C VAL A 101 -10.95 9.70 5.57
N THR A 102 -11.34 10.06 6.79
CA THR A 102 -12.73 10.43 7.11
C THR A 102 -13.17 11.65 6.31
N ALA A 103 -12.36 12.70 6.27
CA ALA A 103 -12.64 13.91 5.50
C ALA A 103 -12.76 13.61 3.99
N LEU A 104 -11.87 12.77 3.46
CA LEU A 104 -11.91 12.33 2.07
C LEU A 104 -13.22 11.59 1.74
N VAL A 105 -13.65 10.69 2.62
CA VAL A 105 -14.90 9.94 2.46
C VAL A 105 -16.11 10.86 2.49
N GLN A 106 -16.17 11.81 3.43
CA GLN A 106 -17.29 12.75 3.53
C GLN A 106 -17.41 13.65 2.30
N ALA A 107 -16.27 14.13 1.78
CA ALA A 107 -16.25 14.88 0.53
C ALA A 107 -16.78 14.04 -0.64
N ALA A 108 -16.33 12.79 -0.78
CA ALA A 108 -16.80 11.90 -1.84
C ALA A 108 -18.29 11.55 -1.72
N ILE A 109 -18.81 11.36 -0.50
CA ILE A 109 -20.26 11.13 -0.30
C ILE A 109 -21.06 12.35 -0.73
N THR A 110 -20.61 13.55 -0.35
CA THR A 110 -21.28 14.81 -0.72
C THR A 110 -21.35 14.98 -2.24
N ASP A 111 -20.23 14.73 -2.92
CA ASP A 111 -20.13 14.82 -4.38
C ASP A 111 -21.02 13.78 -5.08
N VAL A 112 -20.96 12.53 -4.64
CA VAL A 112 -21.70 11.41 -5.27
C VAL A 112 -23.19 11.48 -4.98
N ALA A 113 -23.59 11.85 -3.77
CA ALA A 113 -24.99 11.96 -3.40
C ALA A 113 -25.68 13.10 -4.16
N ALA A 114 -24.95 14.19 -4.45
CA ALA A 114 -25.45 15.35 -5.20
C ALA A 114 -26.80 15.88 -4.66
N GLY A 115 -27.00 15.83 -3.34
CA GLY A 115 -28.25 16.24 -2.67
C GLY A 115 -29.34 15.17 -2.59
N GLY A 116 -29.06 13.93 -3.02
CA GLY A 116 -29.93 12.76 -2.84
C GLY A 116 -29.69 12.00 -1.54
N ASP A 117 -30.43 10.90 -1.35
CA ASP A 117 -30.38 10.10 -0.13
C ASP A 117 -29.03 9.41 0.10
N ILE A 118 -28.43 9.67 1.26
CA ILE A 118 -27.25 8.95 1.73
C ILE A 118 -27.68 7.56 2.17
N SER A 119 -27.21 6.54 1.46
CA SER A 119 -27.48 5.14 1.79
C SER A 119 -26.39 4.22 1.27
N MET A 120 -26.43 2.96 1.69
CA MET A 120 -25.53 1.90 1.21
C MET A 120 -25.53 1.71 -0.31
N LYS A 121 -26.51 2.27 -1.05
CA LYS A 121 -26.50 2.28 -2.53
C LYS A 121 -25.33 3.08 -3.10
N LEU A 122 -24.82 4.07 -2.35
CA LEU A 122 -23.70 4.92 -2.76
C LEU A 122 -22.32 4.23 -2.57
N MET A 123 -22.28 3.06 -1.94
CA MET A 123 -21.03 2.36 -1.60
C MET A 123 -20.10 2.20 -2.81
N GLY A 124 -20.59 1.67 -3.93
CA GLY A 124 -19.76 1.42 -5.11
C GLY A 124 -19.16 2.71 -5.70
N PRO A 125 -19.99 3.71 -6.05
CA PRO A 125 -19.51 4.98 -6.59
C PRO A 125 -18.59 5.76 -5.62
N VAL A 126 -18.92 5.82 -4.33
CA VAL A 126 -18.07 6.47 -3.32
C VAL A 126 -16.73 5.74 -3.22
N MET A 127 -16.73 4.41 -3.16
CA MET A 127 -15.49 3.61 -3.16
C MET A 127 -14.61 3.88 -4.37
N GLN A 128 -15.20 4.01 -5.56
CA GLN A 128 -14.47 4.34 -6.78
C GLN A 128 -13.79 5.72 -6.66
N GLN A 129 -14.53 6.73 -6.21
CA GLN A 129 -14.01 8.09 -6.05
C GLN A 129 -12.91 8.15 -4.98
N VAL A 130 -13.14 7.63 -3.78
CA VAL A 130 -12.14 7.70 -2.69
C VAL A 130 -10.89 6.91 -3.03
N THR A 131 -10.99 5.76 -3.71
CA THR A 131 -9.81 4.98 -4.11
C THR A 131 -8.96 5.77 -5.10
N LYS A 132 -9.60 6.41 -6.08
CA LYS A 132 -8.92 7.26 -7.06
C LYS A 132 -8.25 8.45 -6.40
N THR A 133 -8.95 9.15 -5.50
CA THR A 133 -8.42 10.35 -4.85
C THR A 133 -7.35 10.00 -3.80
N ALA A 134 -7.48 8.86 -3.11
CA ALA A 134 -6.48 8.38 -2.17
C ALA A 134 -5.17 8.01 -2.87
N ALA A 135 -5.20 7.52 -4.11
CA ALA A 135 -4.00 7.27 -4.94
C ALA A 135 -2.87 6.52 -4.18
N GLY A 136 -3.22 5.44 -3.48
CA GLY A 136 -2.27 4.65 -2.68
C GLY A 136 -1.89 5.23 -1.30
N ARG A 137 -2.42 6.39 -0.93
CA ARG A 137 -2.24 7.02 0.40
C ARG A 137 -3.14 6.42 1.49
N ALA A 138 -4.01 5.47 1.15
CA ALA A 138 -4.76 4.67 2.11
C ALA A 138 -5.07 3.31 1.49
N ASP A 139 -5.04 2.24 2.29
CA ASP A 139 -5.39 0.91 1.79
C ASP A 139 -6.91 0.73 1.64
N GLY A 140 -7.29 -0.21 0.77
CA GLY A 140 -8.70 -0.44 0.45
C GLY A 140 -9.54 -0.91 1.65
N LYS A 141 -8.95 -1.56 2.66
CA LYS A 141 -9.68 -1.97 3.86
C LYS A 141 -10.00 -0.75 4.74
N ARG A 142 -9.04 0.17 4.93
CA ARG A 142 -9.27 1.45 5.63
C ARG A 142 -10.33 2.28 4.93
N LEU A 143 -10.23 2.44 3.60
CA LEU A 143 -11.23 3.16 2.81
C LEU A 143 -12.63 2.51 2.91
N SER A 144 -12.71 1.19 2.72
CA SER A 144 -13.98 0.44 2.79
C SER A 144 -14.64 0.54 4.16
N ALA A 145 -13.87 0.44 5.25
CA ALA A 145 -14.38 0.59 6.60
C ALA A 145 -14.94 2.00 6.86
N ALA A 146 -14.20 3.04 6.46
CA ALA A 146 -14.62 4.43 6.62
C ALA A 146 -15.87 4.76 5.78
N VAL A 147 -15.93 4.34 4.52
CA VAL A 147 -17.12 4.51 3.67
C VAL A 147 -18.34 3.81 4.25
N ARG A 148 -18.16 2.57 4.74
CA ARG A 148 -19.25 1.82 5.36
C ARG A 148 -19.77 2.52 6.61
N ALA A 149 -18.89 3.01 7.46
CA ALA A 149 -19.27 3.73 8.68
C ALA A 149 -20.03 5.04 8.37
N ALA A 150 -19.70 5.72 7.26
CA ALA A 150 -20.31 6.98 6.87
C ALA A 150 -21.65 6.86 6.10
N LEU A 151 -21.98 5.65 5.60
CA LEU A 151 -23.22 5.38 4.84
C LEU A 151 -24.28 4.61 5.65
N GLN A 152 -23.99 4.29 6.92
CA GLN A 152 -24.91 3.68 7.87
C GLN A 152 -25.65 4.75 8.68
#